data_AF-A0A818UX18-F1
#
_entry.id   AF-A0A818UX18-F1
#
_cell.length_a   1.000
_cell.length_b   1.000
_cell.length_c   1.000
_cell.angle_alpha   90.00
_cell.angle_beta   90.00
_cell.angle_gamma   90.00
#
_symmetry.space_group_name_H-M   'P 1'
#
loop_
_entity.id
_entity.type
_entity.pdbx_description
1 polymer ?
#
loop_
_entity_poly.entity_id
_entity_poly.type
_entity_poly.pdbx_seq_one_letter_code
_entity_poly.pdbx_strand_id
1 'polypeptide(L)'
;MTVQQESQSFDALLECSIAQTRFVDPVISEDKHTYERKAIIDWFQRNRTSPLTRQPMSINSLRPNHIVKQMLEVEKKAERQNYRFKLNVDVRKKRIRALFQHGDKFIYESEWLNNHQGPKIVLLHIRGARASKEASFYAKLSRHPNVVRTFSIVDPANEQPM
;
A
#
# COMPACT_ATOMS: atom_id res chain seq x y z
N MET A 1 21.95 -14.89 -30.73
CA MET A 1 21.90 -13.52 -30.16
C MET A 1 20.76 -13.50 -29.18
N THR A 2 21.06 -13.64 -27.90
CA THR A 2 20.06 -13.71 -26.82
C THR A 2 19.67 -12.29 -26.45
N VAL A 3 18.46 -11.87 -26.83
CA VAL A 3 17.90 -10.60 -26.37
C VAL A 3 17.52 -10.79 -24.91
N GLN A 4 18.31 -10.21 -24.01
CA GLN A 4 17.95 -10.09 -22.60
C GLN A 4 16.80 -9.06 -22.52
N GLN A 5 15.57 -9.53 -22.27
CA GLN A 5 14.48 -8.66 -21.86
C GLN A 5 14.75 -8.23 -20.42
N GLU A 6 15.25 -7.01 -20.25
CA GLU A 6 15.28 -6.34 -18.96
C GLU A 6 13.84 -6.12 -18.49
N SER A 7 13.46 -6.83 -17.44
CA SER A 7 12.25 -6.54 -16.68
C SER A 7 12.47 -5.23 -15.92
N GLN A 8 12.11 -4.10 -16.51
CA GLN A 8 12.04 -2.85 -15.76
C GLN A 8 11.00 -3.04 -14.64
N SER A 9 11.48 -3.05 -13.39
CA SER A 9 10.60 -3.07 -12.22
C SER A 9 9.79 -1.77 -12.22
N PHE A 10 8.48 -1.88 -12.02
CA PHE A 10 7.59 -0.72 -11.92
C PHE A 10 8.05 0.26 -10.81
N ASP A 11 8.73 -0.25 -9.78
CA ASP A 11 9.32 0.53 -8.69
C ASP A 11 10.30 1.61 -9.17
N ALA A 12 11.11 1.32 -10.20
CA ALA A 12 12.08 2.28 -10.73
C ALA A 12 11.42 3.52 -11.36
N LEU A 13 10.16 3.43 -11.80
CA LEU A 13 9.41 4.56 -12.36
C LEU A 13 8.94 5.55 -11.29
N LEU A 14 8.97 5.15 -10.02
CA LEU A 14 8.49 5.93 -8.88
C LEU A 14 9.63 6.41 -7.98
N GLU A 15 10.87 6.32 -8.47
CA GLU A 15 12.07 6.80 -7.80
C GLU A 15 12.61 8.07 -8.46
N CYS A 16 13.11 8.98 -7.63
CA CYS A 16 13.74 10.20 -8.11
C CYS A 16 15.17 9.92 -8.57
N SER A 17 15.51 10.35 -9.78
CA SER A 17 16.86 10.22 -10.34
C SER A 17 17.95 11.04 -9.62
N ILE A 18 17.59 12.08 -8.86
CA ILE A 18 18.54 12.84 -8.03
C ILE A 18 18.65 12.22 -6.64
N ALA A 19 17.50 11.98 -5.98
CA ALA A 19 17.48 11.51 -4.60
C ALA A 19 17.81 10.01 -4.48
N GLN A 20 17.63 9.23 -5.56
CA GLN A 20 17.73 7.77 -5.56
C GLN A 20 16.82 7.12 -4.51
N THR A 21 15.69 7.76 -4.26
CA THR A 21 14.66 7.32 -3.33
C THR A 21 13.29 7.54 -3.95
N ARG A 22 12.32 6.80 -3.44
CA ARG A 22 10.91 6.94 -3.82
C ARG A 22 10.40 8.37 -3.63
N PHE A 23 9.55 8.83 -4.54
CA PHE A 23 8.96 10.17 -4.48
C PHE A 23 8.05 10.33 -3.24
N VAL A 24 8.13 11.51 -2.63
CA VAL A 24 7.21 11.98 -1.57
C VAL A 24 6.44 13.20 -2.05
N ASP A 25 7.13 14.17 -2.67
CA ASP A 25 6.49 15.32 -3.32
C ASP A 25 7.03 15.50 -4.75
N PRO A 26 6.56 14.69 -5.71
CA PRO A 26 7.06 14.70 -7.08
C PRO A 26 6.69 16.02 -7.78
N VAL A 27 7.67 16.61 -8.45
CA VAL A 27 7.52 17.78 -9.32
C VAL A 27 7.99 17.46 -10.73
N ILE A 28 7.25 17.93 -11.73
CA ILE A 28 7.63 17.87 -13.13
C ILE A 28 8.24 19.22 -13.54
N SER A 29 9.26 19.16 -14.40
CA SER A 29 9.95 20.33 -14.94
C SER A 29 9.64 20.53 -16.44
N GLU A 30 10.09 21.64 -17.02
CA GLU A 30 9.96 21.92 -18.47
C GLU A 30 10.69 20.91 -19.37
N ASP A 31 11.72 20.23 -18.84
CA ASP A 31 12.39 19.12 -19.53
C ASP A 31 11.59 17.81 -19.53
N LYS A 32 10.37 17.83 -18.98
CA LYS A 32 9.42 16.72 -18.89
C LYS A 32 9.87 15.58 -17.96
N HIS A 33 10.92 15.77 -17.17
CA HIS A 33 11.33 14.82 -16.14
C HIS A 33 10.69 15.15 -14.79
N THR A 34 10.55 14.11 -13.96
CA THR A 34 10.01 14.23 -12.60
C THR A 34 11.11 14.07 -11.57
N TYR A 35 11.12 14.95 -10.58
CA TYR A 35 12.09 14.99 -9.50
C TYR A 35 11.39 15.09 -8.14
N GLU A 36 12.07 14.69 -7.08
CA GLU A 36 11.66 15.00 -5.72
C GLU A 36 11.90 16.50 -5.48
N ARG A 37 10.89 17.22 -4.99
CA ARG A 37 10.94 18.68 -4.86
C ARG A 37 12.19 19.13 -4.10
N LYS A 38 12.46 18.52 -2.96
CA LYS A 38 13.62 18.88 -2.13
C LYS A 38 14.93 18.71 -2.92
N ALA A 39 15.09 17.57 -3.58
CA ALA A 39 16.31 17.24 -4.31
C ALA A 39 16.57 18.19 -5.49
N ILE A 40 15.53 18.54 -6.27
CA ILE A 40 15.71 19.46 -7.39
C ILE A 40 15.93 20.91 -6.94
N ILE A 41 15.30 21.34 -5.85
CA ILE A 41 15.56 22.66 -5.25
C ILE A 41 17.01 22.76 -4.77
N ASP A 42 17.51 21.73 -4.08
CA ASP A 42 18.90 21.69 -3.62
C ASP A 42 19.89 21.67 -4.81
N TRP A 43 19.56 20.97 -5.90
CA TRP A 43 20.33 21.02 -7.14
C TRP A 43 20.43 22.44 -7.71
N PHE A 44 19.32 23.19 -7.71
CA PHE A 44 19.26 24.56 -8.20
C PHE A 44 20.06 25.58 -7.39
N GLN A 45 20.46 25.24 -6.15
CA GLN A 45 21.35 26.11 -5.36
C GLN A 45 22.75 26.21 -5.97
N ARG A 46 23.17 25.19 -6.74
CA ARG A 46 24.53 25.09 -7.31
C ARG A 46 24.54 25.04 -8.83
N ASN A 47 23.41 24.73 -9.45
CA ASN A 47 23.28 24.53 -10.90
C ASN A 47 22.06 25.28 -11.44
N ARG A 48 22.09 25.67 -12.72
CA ARG A 48 20.93 26.28 -13.42
C ARG A 48 20.52 25.46 -14.63
N THR A 49 20.70 24.15 -14.53
CA THR A 49 20.49 23.19 -15.61
C THR A 49 19.69 21.99 -15.12
N SER A 50 19.08 21.26 -16.05
CA SER A 50 18.51 19.95 -15.78
C SER A 50 19.59 18.98 -15.29
N PRO A 51 19.36 18.22 -14.20
CA PRO A 51 20.25 17.15 -13.76
C PRO A 51 20.45 16.05 -14.81
N LEU A 52 19.46 15.83 -15.68
CA LEU A 52 19.46 14.73 -16.65
C LEU A 52 19.92 15.17 -18.03
N THR A 53 19.35 16.26 -18.55
CA THR A 53 19.65 16.73 -19.92
C THR A 53 20.81 17.72 -19.96
N ARG A 54 21.20 18.27 -18.80
CA ARG A 54 22.20 19.34 -18.63
C ARG A 54 21.86 20.62 -19.39
N GLN A 55 20.64 20.74 -19.91
CA GLN A 55 20.16 21.96 -20.57
C GLN A 55 19.77 23.04 -19.56
N PRO A 56 19.86 24.33 -19.90
CA PRO A 56 19.38 25.41 -19.04
C PRO A 56 17.93 25.17 -18.60
N MET A 57 17.68 25.36 -17.31
CA MET A 57 16.37 25.08 -16.71
C MET A 57 16.10 26.05 -15.58
N SER A 58 14.84 26.48 -15.45
CA SER A 58 14.44 27.42 -14.40
C SER A 58 13.74 26.72 -13.23
N ILE A 59 14.11 27.08 -12.00
CA ILE A 59 13.38 26.64 -10.79
C ILE A 59 11.89 27.02 -10.83
N ASN A 60 11.55 28.10 -11.52
CA ASN A 60 10.18 28.59 -11.67
C ASN A 60 9.35 27.74 -12.64
N SER A 61 9.95 26.81 -13.39
CA SER A 61 9.22 25.89 -14.27
C SER A 61 8.68 24.67 -13.53
N LEU A 62 9.11 24.43 -12.29
CA LEU A 62 8.65 23.28 -11.49
C LEU A 62 7.14 23.36 -11.22
N ARG A 63 6.43 22.27 -11.49
CA ARG A 63 5.01 22.10 -11.21
C ARG A 63 4.79 20.79 -10.44
N PRO A 64 3.84 20.71 -9.49
CA PRO A 64 3.50 19.43 -8.86
C PRO A 64 3.10 18.38 -9.91
N ASN A 65 3.67 17.18 -9.83
CA ASN A 65 3.25 16.07 -10.69
C ASN A 65 2.14 15.26 -9.99
N HIS A 66 0.90 15.73 -10.15
CA HIS A 66 -0.28 15.11 -9.52
C HIS A 66 -0.52 13.66 -9.96
N ILE A 67 -0.15 13.30 -11.19
CA ILE A 67 -0.31 11.94 -11.72
C ILE A 67 0.59 10.97 -10.95
N VAL A 68 1.88 11.28 -10.82
CA VAL A 68 2.83 10.45 -10.05
C VAL A 68 2.43 10.40 -8.58
N LYS A 69 2.00 11.52 -8.01
CA LYS A 69 1.48 11.57 -6.63
C LYS A 69 0.28 10.65 -6.45
N GLN A 70 -0.66 10.63 -7.40
CA GLN A 70 -1.82 9.75 -7.35
C GLN A 70 -1.43 8.27 -7.52
N MET A 71 -0.47 7.95 -8.39
CA MET A 71 0.04 6.58 -8.55
C MET A 71 0.62 6.04 -7.25
N LEU A 72 1.47 6.81 -6.56
CA LEU A 72 2.04 6.45 -5.26
C LEU A 72 0.95 6.18 -4.22
N GLU A 73 -0.10 7.01 -4.18
CA GLU A 73 -1.20 6.82 -3.24
C GLU A 73 -2.07 5.59 -3.56
N VAL A 74 -2.26 5.28 -4.84
CA VAL A 74 -2.95 4.05 -5.26
C VAL A 74 -2.13 2.83 -4.85
N GLU A 75 -0.83 2.84 -5.08
CA GLU A 75 0.05 1.73 -4.72
C GLU A 75 0.12 1.52 -3.20
N LYS A 76 0.30 2.59 -2.40
CA LYS A 76 0.23 2.50 -0.93
C LYS A 76 -1.11 1.92 -0.46
N LYS A 77 -2.22 2.25 -1.13
CA LYS A 77 -3.53 1.66 -0.82
C LYS A 77 -3.58 0.18 -1.19
N ALA A 78 -3.04 -0.21 -2.34
CA ALA A 78 -2.96 -1.59 -2.78
C ALA A 78 -2.07 -2.45 -1.85
N GLU A 79 -0.90 -1.96 -1.47
CA GLU A 79 -0.02 -2.58 -0.48
C GLU A 79 -0.75 -2.79 0.85
N ARG A 80 -1.46 -1.77 1.35
CA ARG A 80 -2.27 -1.87 2.58
C ARG A 80 -3.41 -2.88 2.46
N GLN A 81 -4.00 -3.04 1.27
CA GLN A 81 -5.05 -4.04 1.02
C GLN A 81 -4.47 -5.47 0.88
N ASN A 82 -3.24 -5.58 0.37
CA ASN A 82 -2.53 -6.86 0.21
C ASN A 82 -1.74 -7.28 1.44
N TYR A 83 -1.62 -6.41 2.46
CA TYR A 83 -0.98 -6.76 3.72
C TYR A 83 -1.74 -7.88 4.42
N ARG A 84 -1.11 -9.05 4.57
CA ARG A 84 -1.69 -10.17 5.32
C ARG A 84 -1.41 -9.96 6.80
N PHE A 85 -2.47 -9.75 7.58
CA PHE A 85 -2.37 -9.65 9.04
C PHE A 85 -2.06 -11.01 9.64
N LYS A 86 -1.38 -11.06 10.78
CA LYS A 86 -1.13 -12.30 11.51
C LYS A 86 -1.98 -12.33 12.79
N LEU A 87 -2.70 -13.43 12.98
CA LEU A 87 -3.45 -13.65 14.22
C LEU A 87 -2.49 -13.69 15.41
N ASN A 88 -2.88 -13.05 16.52
CA ASN A 88 -2.10 -12.90 17.76
C ASN A 88 -0.80 -12.10 17.65
N VAL A 89 -0.51 -11.50 16.49
CA VAL A 89 0.60 -10.55 16.31
C VAL A 89 0.07 -9.16 15.95
N ASP A 90 -0.80 -9.07 14.94
CA ASP A 90 -1.39 -7.80 14.51
C ASP A 90 -2.80 -7.61 15.05
N VAL A 91 -3.57 -8.70 15.07
CA VAL A 91 -4.98 -8.73 15.46
C VAL A 91 -5.24 -9.92 16.37
N ARG A 92 -6.09 -9.75 17.40
CA ARG A 92 -6.49 -10.83 18.30
C ARG A 92 -8.00 -10.84 18.51
N LYS A 93 -8.57 -12.04 18.70
CA LYS A 93 -9.95 -12.23 19.17
C LYS A 93 -10.06 -11.76 20.62
N LYS A 94 -10.94 -10.80 20.93
CA LYS A 94 -11.14 -10.34 22.32
C LYS A 94 -11.77 -11.40 23.22
N ARG A 95 -12.57 -12.29 22.62
CA ARG A 95 -13.30 -13.36 23.31
C ARG A 95 -13.17 -14.65 22.53
N ILE A 96 -13.20 -15.77 23.25
CA ILE A 96 -13.15 -17.12 22.67
C ILE A 96 -14.45 -17.42 21.89
N ARG A 97 -15.60 -16.97 22.40
CA ARG A 97 -16.91 -17.19 21.78
C ARG A 97 -17.15 -16.22 20.63
N ALA A 98 -17.63 -16.73 19.50
CA ALA A 98 -18.06 -15.92 18.37
C ALA A 98 -19.30 -15.07 18.74
N LEU A 99 -19.34 -13.83 18.25
CA LEU A 99 -20.51 -12.95 18.32
C LEU A 99 -21.67 -13.50 17.48
N PHE A 100 -21.33 -14.13 16.35
CA PHE A 100 -22.29 -14.71 15.42
C PHE A 100 -21.68 -15.94 14.75
N GLN A 101 -22.52 -16.95 14.53
CA GLN A 101 -22.17 -18.17 13.82
C GLN A 101 -23.32 -18.57 12.90
N HIS A 102 -23.01 -18.83 11.63
CA HIS A 102 -23.96 -19.40 10.69
C HIS A 102 -23.21 -20.30 9.70
N GLY A 103 -23.53 -21.59 9.72
CA GLY A 103 -22.83 -22.61 8.92
C GLY A 103 -21.34 -22.65 9.27
N ASP A 104 -20.50 -22.46 8.26
CA ASP A 104 -19.03 -22.44 8.32
C ASP A 104 -18.43 -21.06 8.61
N LYS A 105 -19.25 -20.05 8.90
CA LYS A 105 -18.83 -18.66 9.15
C LYS A 105 -18.98 -18.27 10.61
N PHE A 106 -17.96 -17.61 11.12
CA PHE A 106 -17.88 -17.15 12.50
C PHE A 106 -17.38 -15.70 12.54
N ILE A 107 -18.03 -14.86 13.32
CA ILE A 107 -17.62 -13.46 13.52
C ILE A 107 -17.17 -13.29 14.97
N TYR A 108 -15.93 -12.83 15.17
CA TYR A 108 -15.36 -12.57 16.50
C TYR A 108 -15.15 -11.09 16.71
N GLU A 109 -15.51 -10.57 17.89
CA GLU A 109 -15.01 -9.27 18.32
C GLU A 109 -13.49 -9.32 18.41
N SER A 110 -12.81 -8.34 17.82
CA SER A 110 -11.35 -8.36 17.71
C SER A 110 -10.74 -7.01 18.06
N GLU A 111 -9.44 -7.01 18.31
CA GLU A 111 -8.67 -5.80 18.62
C GLU A 111 -7.31 -5.81 17.94
N TRP A 112 -6.80 -4.61 17.72
CA TRP A 112 -5.46 -4.37 17.22
C TRP A 112 -4.44 -4.53 18.36
N LEU A 113 -3.38 -5.29 18.13
CA LEU A 113 -2.29 -5.43 19.11
C LEU A 113 -1.25 -4.31 18.96
N ASN A 114 -0.95 -3.91 17.72
CA ASN A 114 0.06 -2.89 17.40
C ASN A 114 -0.51 -1.47 17.22
N ASN A 115 -1.82 -1.28 17.40
CA ASN A 115 -2.48 0.01 17.20
C ASN A 115 -3.71 0.20 18.10
N HIS A 116 -3.50 0.63 19.34
CA HIS A 116 -4.59 0.80 20.32
C HIS A 116 -5.60 1.92 19.97
N GLN A 117 -5.27 2.83 19.04
CA GLN A 117 -6.18 3.86 18.56
C GLN A 117 -6.91 3.46 17.26
N GLY A 118 -6.71 2.22 16.79
CA GLY A 118 -7.39 1.72 15.60
C GLY A 118 -8.92 1.64 15.78
N PRO A 119 -9.70 1.65 14.68
CA PRO A 119 -11.15 1.53 14.76
C PRO A 119 -11.55 0.17 15.35
N LYS A 120 -12.77 0.07 15.89
CA LYS A 120 -13.35 -1.22 16.31
C LYS A 120 -13.39 -2.17 15.10
N ILE A 121 -12.98 -3.41 15.31
CA ILE A 121 -12.91 -4.42 14.25
C ILE A 121 -13.59 -5.73 14.67
N VAL A 122 -13.95 -6.50 13.66
CA VAL A 122 -14.38 -7.89 13.80
C VAL A 122 -13.53 -8.77 12.88
N LEU A 123 -13.33 -10.02 13.29
CA LEU A 123 -12.64 -11.03 12.49
C LEU A 123 -13.67 -12.03 11.96
N LEU A 124 -13.77 -12.12 10.64
CA LEU A 124 -14.56 -13.13 9.94
C LEU A 124 -13.69 -14.37 9.71
N HIS A 125 -14.02 -15.46 10.38
CA HIS A 125 -13.39 -16.76 10.19
C HIS A 125 -14.32 -17.65 9.37
N ILE A 126 -13.82 -18.15 8.24
CA ILE A 126 -14.53 -19.05 7.33
C ILE A 126 -13.82 -20.40 7.37
N ARG A 127 -14.57 -21.49 7.54
CA ARG A 127 -14.06 -22.87 7.52
C ARG A 127 -14.42 -23.57 6.20
N GLY A 128 -13.77 -24.70 5.94
CA GLY A 128 -14.08 -25.58 4.81
C GLY A 128 -13.14 -25.43 3.60
N ALA A 129 -13.27 -26.36 2.65
CA ALA A 129 -12.34 -26.52 1.53
C ALA A 129 -12.25 -25.30 0.59
N ARG A 130 -13.26 -24.41 0.60
CA ARG A 130 -13.31 -23.19 -0.23
C ARG A 130 -13.04 -21.90 0.55
N ALA A 131 -12.71 -21.99 1.84
CA ALA A 131 -12.58 -20.84 2.73
C ALA A 131 -11.65 -19.74 2.19
N SER A 132 -10.50 -20.11 1.63
CA SER A 132 -9.53 -19.14 1.08
C SER A 132 -10.10 -18.35 -0.12
N LYS A 133 -10.80 -19.04 -1.03
CA LYS A 133 -11.43 -18.41 -2.20
C LYS A 133 -12.56 -17.48 -1.79
N GLU A 134 -13.34 -17.90 -0.79
CA GLU A 134 -14.45 -17.10 -0.26
C GLU A 134 -13.97 -15.88 0.53
N ALA A 135 -12.96 -16.03 1.39
CA ALA A 135 -12.35 -14.91 2.11
C ALA A 135 -11.80 -13.84 1.15
N SER A 136 -11.17 -14.28 0.05
CA SER A 136 -10.67 -13.40 -1.02
C SER A 136 -11.79 -12.62 -1.71
N PHE A 137 -12.98 -13.22 -1.86
CA PHE A 137 -14.15 -12.55 -2.41
C PHE A 137 -14.67 -11.45 -1.46
N TYR A 138 -14.79 -11.76 -0.17
CA TYR A 138 -15.20 -10.77 0.84
C TYR A 138 -14.23 -9.60 0.94
N ALA A 139 -12.92 -9.86 0.90
CA ALA A 139 -11.90 -8.81 0.93
C ALA A 139 -12.03 -7.82 -0.24
N LYS A 140 -12.48 -8.29 -1.42
CA LYS A 140 -12.63 -7.47 -2.63
C LYS A 140 -13.97 -6.74 -2.74
N LEU A 141 -15.05 -7.28 -2.16
CA LEU A 141 -16.43 -6.88 -2.50
C LEU A 141 -17.23 -6.25 -1.37
N SER A 142 -16.59 -5.83 -0.29
CA SER A 142 -17.27 -5.29 0.88
C SER A 142 -18.06 -4.00 0.56
N ARG A 143 -19.33 -4.16 0.16
CA ARG A 143 -20.34 -3.11 -0.09
C ARG A 143 -21.54 -3.27 0.83
N HIS A 144 -21.33 -3.69 2.08
CA HIS A 144 -22.41 -3.79 3.05
C HIS A 144 -22.61 -2.42 3.75
N PRO A 145 -23.85 -1.91 3.91
CA PRO A 145 -24.10 -0.58 4.49
C PRO A 145 -23.46 -0.36 5.87
N ASN A 146 -23.33 -1.42 6.65
CA ASN A 146 -22.75 -1.39 8.00
C ASN A 146 -21.28 -1.81 8.08
N VAL A 147 -20.61 -2.10 6.95
CA VAL A 147 -19.17 -2.42 6.91
C VAL A 147 -18.44 -1.23 6.29
N VAL A 148 -17.83 -0.42 7.15
CA VAL A 148 -17.12 0.80 6.72
C VAL A 148 -15.94 0.46 5.80
N ARG A 149 -15.22 -0.62 6.10
CA ARG A 149 -14.06 -1.08 5.32
C ARG A 149 -13.67 -2.51 5.71
N THR A 150 -13.11 -3.24 4.74
CA THR A 150 -12.35 -4.46 4.98
C THR A 150 -10.86 -4.19 4.85
N PHE A 151 -10.07 -4.65 5.83
CA PHE A 151 -8.64 -4.34 5.93
C PHE A 151 -7.82 -5.30 5.06
N SER A 152 -7.83 -6.59 5.37
CA SER A 152 -7.28 -7.66 4.52
C SER A 152 -7.60 -9.04 5.11
N ILE A 153 -6.95 -10.08 4.60
CA ILE A 153 -6.96 -11.44 5.12
C ILE A 153 -6.02 -11.53 6.34
N VAL A 154 -6.45 -12.31 7.33
CA VAL A 154 -5.63 -12.66 8.49
C VAL A 154 -5.13 -14.08 8.29
N ASP A 155 -3.83 -14.25 8.26
CA ASP A 155 -3.20 -15.56 8.33
C ASP A 155 -3.43 -16.14 9.73
N PRO A 156 -3.87 -17.40 9.82
CA PRO A 156 -3.92 -18.06 11.10
C PRO A 156 -2.50 -18.01 11.68
N ALA A 157 -2.39 -17.79 12.99
CA ALA A 157 -1.17 -18.14 13.67
C ALA A 157 -0.91 -19.63 13.38
N ASN A 158 0.30 -20.14 13.65
CA ASN A 158 0.43 -21.57 13.91
C ASN A 158 -0.43 -21.89 15.13
N GLU A 159 -1.75 -22.00 14.97
CA GLU A 159 -2.67 -22.61 15.90
C GLU A 159 -2.21 -24.06 15.92
N GLN A 160 -1.25 -24.37 16.80
CA GLN A 160 -1.10 -25.74 17.25
C GLN A 160 -2.50 -26.16 17.70
N PRO A 161 -3.07 -27.23 17.11
CA PRO A 161 -4.36 -27.72 17.59
C PRO A 161 -4.17 -28.09 19.06
N MET A 162 -4.92 -27.42 19.94
CA MET A 162 -5.18 -27.97 21.28
C MET A 162 -6.19 -29.10 21.16
#